data_AF-A0A8I6YQY8-F1
#
_entry.id   AF-A0A8I6YQY8-F1
#
_cell.length_a   1.000
_cell.length_b   1.000
_cell.length_c   1.000
_cell.angle_alpha   90.00
_cell.angle_beta   90.00
_cell.angle_gamma   90.00
#
_symmetry.space_group_name_H-M   'P 1'
#
loop_
_entity.id
_entity.type
_entity.pdbx_description
1 polymer ?
#
loop_
_entity_poly.entity_id
_entity_poly.type
_entity_poly.pdbx_seq_one_letter_code
_entity_poly.pdbx_strand_id
1 'polypeptide(L)'
;MRDADEEAGMDAIADGLVMRRVGFVFTHAVGRKSRETDEYTLSNSEVVQAAQLQAEGGIPEWVTVVVKLEVGEDGSADVHFEDFQMSEVCVKLFKDGVLETEVKDSDDPRLSKMRKEVIAGGKDTMKVDNDFFLAPVKISKHQGPLSTGFPVENRGIPLPASALRSHMDRAKHLPFVKRISDFHLLLQIAAFLDVKADVPTLVACVGHRPRCLRTTGSSSTPWQVKHKPMERVY
;
A
#
# COMPACT_ATOMS: atom_id res chain seq x y z
N MET A 1 6.48 5.60 14.92
CA MET A 1 6.85 6.89 14.31
C MET A 1 7.29 6.58 12.88
N ARG A 2 6.89 7.37 11.89
CA ARG A 2 7.33 7.18 10.49
C ARG A 2 8.82 7.52 10.39
N ASP A 3 9.58 6.70 9.67
CA ASP A 3 10.99 6.94 9.40
C ASP A 3 11.14 7.41 7.95
N ALA A 4 11.63 8.64 7.77
CA ALA A 4 11.71 9.28 6.45
C ALA A 4 12.78 8.63 5.55
N ASP A 5 13.85 8.10 6.14
CA ASP A 5 14.93 7.46 5.38
C ASP A 5 14.48 6.07 4.90
N GLU A 6 13.77 5.32 5.75
CA GLU A 6 13.12 4.06 5.34
C GLU A 6 12.11 4.30 4.21
N GLU A 7 11.24 5.31 4.34
CA GLU A 7 10.25 5.65 3.31
C GLU A 7 10.90 6.04 1.98
N ALA A 8 11.98 6.83 2.01
CA ALA A 8 12.71 7.20 0.79
C ALA A 8 13.33 5.98 0.09
N GLY A 9 13.84 5.00 0.85
CA GLY A 9 14.34 3.74 0.31
C GLY A 9 13.24 2.90 -0.33
N MET A 10 12.06 2.83 0.31
CA MET A 10 10.89 2.15 -0.23
C MET A 10 10.41 2.77 -1.55
N ASP A 11 10.32 4.10 -1.59
CA ASP A 11 9.89 4.83 -2.78
C ASP A 11 10.88 4.64 -3.95
N ALA A 12 12.19 4.69 -3.69
CA ALA A 12 13.21 4.44 -4.71
C ALA A 12 13.11 3.02 -5.32
N ILE A 13 12.83 2.01 -4.49
CA ILE A 13 12.63 0.64 -4.99
C ILE A 13 11.33 0.55 -5.80
N ALA A 14 10.23 1.11 -5.28
CA ALA A 14 8.95 1.10 -5.95
C ALA A 14 9.02 1.76 -7.33
N ASP A 15 9.60 2.96 -7.41
CA ASP A 15 9.79 3.70 -8.66
C ASP A 15 10.58 2.90 -9.69
N GLY A 16 11.68 2.28 -9.25
CA GLY A 16 12.51 1.43 -10.10
C GLY A 16 11.81 0.17 -10.63
N LEU A 17 10.79 -0.32 -9.91
CA LEU A 17 9.92 -1.41 -10.31
C LEU A 17 8.69 -0.93 -11.12
N VAL A 18 8.59 0.37 -11.41
CA VAL A 18 7.43 1.01 -12.05
C VAL A 18 6.15 0.79 -11.21
N MET A 19 6.32 0.84 -9.89
CA MET A 19 5.27 0.81 -8.89
C MET A 19 5.22 2.18 -8.20
N ARG A 20 4.11 2.44 -7.51
CA ARG A 20 3.95 3.62 -6.66
C ARG A 20 3.11 3.25 -5.46
N ARG A 21 3.22 4.00 -4.37
CA ARG A 21 2.28 3.89 -3.25
C ARG A 21 0.87 4.31 -3.70
N VAL A 22 -0.11 3.44 -3.50
CA VAL A 22 -1.49 3.65 -3.97
C VAL A 22 -2.54 3.67 -2.85
N GLY A 23 -2.10 3.54 -1.61
CA GLY A 23 -3.03 3.37 -0.50
C GLY A 23 -2.34 2.93 0.77
N PHE A 24 -3.16 2.62 1.76
CA PHE A 24 -2.73 1.99 2.99
C PHE A 24 -3.75 0.96 3.45
N VAL A 25 -3.28 -0.02 4.22
CA VAL A 25 -4.09 -1.11 4.75
C VAL A 25 -3.85 -1.24 6.24
N PHE A 26 -4.90 -1.49 7.01
CA PHE A 26 -4.79 -1.74 8.44
C PHE A 26 -5.86 -2.73 8.92
N THR A 27 -5.60 -3.36 10.06
CA THR A 27 -6.47 -4.38 10.64
C THR A 27 -7.27 -3.80 11.80
N HIS A 28 -8.57 -4.09 11.85
CA HIS A 28 -9.36 -3.89 13.05
C HIS A 28 -9.17 -5.07 14.01
N ALA A 29 -9.04 -4.77 15.30
CA ALA A 29 -8.93 -5.79 16.34
C ALA A 29 -10.24 -6.59 16.46
N VAL A 30 -10.11 -7.89 16.73
CA VAL A 30 -11.25 -8.78 17.01
C VAL A 30 -12.02 -8.25 18.22
N GLY A 31 -13.35 -8.23 18.11
CA GLY A 31 -14.21 -7.82 19.22
C GLY A 31 -14.26 -6.31 19.43
N ARG A 32 -13.94 -5.49 18.41
CA ARG A 32 -14.23 -4.06 18.39
C ARG A 32 -15.73 -3.81 18.49
N LYS A 33 -16.27 -3.87 19.71
CA LYS A 33 -17.64 -3.49 20.05
C LYS A 33 -17.62 -2.05 20.53
N SER A 34 -18.19 -1.15 19.74
CA SER A 34 -18.66 0.12 20.31
C SER A 34 -19.84 -0.20 21.23
N ARG A 35 -19.94 0.56 22.32
CA ARG A 35 -20.80 0.30 23.47
C ARG A 35 -22.21 -0.11 23.03
N GLU A 36 -22.56 -1.34 23.39
CA GLU A 36 -23.89 -1.97 23.37
C GLU A 36 -24.64 -2.16 22.04
N THR A 37 -24.58 -1.31 21.02
CA THR A 37 -25.29 -1.59 19.72
C THR A 37 -24.73 -0.95 18.44
N ASP A 38 -23.76 -0.03 18.49
CA ASP A 38 -23.44 0.81 17.31
C ASP A 38 -22.12 0.43 16.62
N GLU A 39 -22.21 -0.45 15.63
CA GLU A 39 -21.15 -0.65 14.64
C GLU A 39 -20.89 0.64 13.86
N TYR A 40 -19.62 0.92 13.59
CA TYR A 40 -19.21 1.98 12.69
C TYR A 40 -18.08 1.47 11.80
N THR A 41 -18.00 1.99 10.58
CA THR A 41 -17.02 1.51 9.62
C THR A 41 -15.61 2.03 9.90
N LEU A 42 -15.46 3.35 10.06
CA LEU A 42 -14.20 3.97 10.48
C LEU A 42 -14.43 4.86 11.71
N SER A 43 -13.51 4.86 12.67
CA SER A 43 -13.52 5.87 13.74
C SER A 43 -13.05 7.23 13.25
N ASN A 44 -13.35 8.29 13.99
CA ASN A 44 -12.88 9.65 13.72
C ASN A 44 -11.35 9.72 13.57
N SER A 45 -10.59 8.98 14.38
CA SER A 45 -9.13 8.87 14.25
C SER A 45 -8.70 8.20 12.94
N GLU A 46 -9.42 7.17 12.51
CA GLU A 46 -9.16 6.47 11.25
C GLU A 46 -9.55 7.31 10.05
N VAL A 47 -10.64 8.08 10.12
CA VAL A 47 -11.03 9.07 9.11
C VAL A 47 -9.96 10.15 8.98
N VAL A 48 -9.46 10.70 10.09
CA VAL A 48 -8.38 11.71 10.07
C VAL A 48 -7.12 11.13 9.43
N GLN A 49 -6.71 9.92 9.84
CA GLN A 49 -5.53 9.26 9.26
C GLN A 49 -5.70 8.98 7.77
N ALA A 50 -6.88 8.48 7.37
CA ALA A 50 -7.20 8.19 5.98
C ALA A 50 -7.22 9.46 5.11
N ALA A 51 -7.83 10.54 5.61
CA ALA A 51 -7.87 11.83 4.92
C ALA A 51 -6.46 12.42 4.75
N GLN A 52 -5.62 12.34 5.80
CA GLN A 52 -4.24 12.76 5.74
C GLN A 52 -3.45 11.97 4.70
N LEU A 53 -3.47 10.65 4.76
CA LEU A 53 -2.71 9.79 3.84
C LEU A 53 -3.18 9.94 2.39
N GLN A 54 -4.49 10.09 2.16
CA GLN A 54 -5.03 10.37 0.83
C GLN A 54 -4.62 11.76 0.32
N ALA A 55 -4.60 12.77 1.19
CA ALA A 55 -4.14 14.11 0.85
C ALA A 55 -2.65 14.12 0.47
N GLU A 56 -1.81 13.40 1.22
CA GLU A 56 -0.37 13.23 0.99
C GLU A 56 -0.09 12.38 -0.26
N GLY A 57 -0.89 11.34 -0.49
CA GLY A 57 -0.74 10.43 -1.62
C GLY A 57 -0.91 11.09 -2.98
N GLY A 58 -1.73 12.15 -3.06
CA GLY A 58 -1.80 13.04 -4.23
C GLY A 58 -2.31 12.40 -5.52
N ILE A 59 -2.88 11.19 -5.45
CA ILE A 59 -3.45 10.48 -6.60
C ILE A 59 -4.97 10.32 -6.43
N PRO A 60 -5.75 10.38 -7.53
CA PRO A 60 -7.19 10.21 -7.46
C PRO A 60 -7.60 8.77 -7.12
N GLU A 61 -6.73 7.78 -7.39
CA GLU A 61 -7.00 6.37 -7.11
C GLU A 61 -6.52 5.89 -5.73
N TRP A 62 -6.27 6.80 -4.76
CA TRP A 62 -5.81 6.39 -3.43
C TRP A 62 -6.86 5.56 -2.69
N VAL A 63 -6.48 4.42 -2.13
CA VAL A 63 -7.39 3.50 -1.43
C VAL A 63 -6.98 3.28 0.02
N THR A 64 -7.97 3.26 0.91
CA THR A 64 -7.89 2.82 2.29
C THR A 64 -8.53 1.44 2.40
N VAL A 65 -7.77 0.46 2.89
CA VAL A 65 -8.28 -0.92 3.08
C VAL A 65 -8.34 -1.26 4.57
N VAL A 66 -9.50 -1.69 5.02
CA VAL A 66 -9.73 -2.20 6.37
C VAL A 66 -9.84 -3.71 6.30
N VAL A 67 -9.04 -4.40 7.11
CA VAL A 67 -9.11 -5.85 7.27
C VAL A 67 -9.82 -6.15 8.58
N LYS A 68 -11.01 -6.73 8.50
CA LYS A 68 -11.81 -7.17 9.64
C LYS A 68 -11.64 -8.67 9.82
N LEU A 69 -11.46 -9.07 11.08
CA LEU A 69 -11.38 -10.47 11.48
C LEU A 69 -12.67 -10.81 12.23
N GLU A 70 -13.47 -11.69 11.65
CA GLU A 70 -14.68 -12.22 12.26
C GLU A 70 -14.39 -13.60 12.82
N VAL A 71 -14.69 -13.81 14.10
CA VAL A 71 -14.52 -15.12 14.75
C VAL A 71 -15.90 -15.75 14.91
N GLY A 72 -16.12 -16.85 14.22
CA GLY A 72 -17.33 -17.66 14.31
C GLY A 72 -17.46 -18.33 15.67
N GLU A 73 -18.69 -18.74 16.01
CA GLU A 73 -18.99 -19.39 17.29
C GLU A 73 -18.27 -20.74 17.49
N ASP A 74 -17.86 -21.39 16.39
CA ASP A 74 -17.09 -22.62 16.37
C ASP A 74 -15.56 -22.40 16.50
N GLY A 75 -15.13 -21.14 16.67
CA GLY A 75 -13.72 -20.75 16.69
C GLY A 75 -13.09 -20.66 15.30
N SER A 76 -13.87 -20.79 14.22
CA SER A 76 -13.40 -20.43 12.88
C SER A 76 -13.15 -18.92 12.79
N ALA A 77 -12.21 -18.50 11.95
CA ALA A 77 -11.93 -17.10 11.69
C ALA A 77 -12.09 -16.82 10.21
N ASP A 78 -12.94 -15.85 9.87
CA ASP A 78 -13.09 -15.32 8.51
C ASP A 78 -12.46 -13.93 8.40
N VAL A 79 -11.95 -13.62 7.22
CA VAL A 79 -11.24 -12.37 6.94
C VAL A 79 -12.04 -11.57 5.92
N HIS A 80 -12.63 -10.45 6.37
CA HIS A 80 -13.37 -9.53 5.52
C HIS A 80 -12.51 -8.32 5.17
N PHE A 81 -12.51 -7.92 3.90
CA PHE A 81 -11.89 -6.68 3.41
C PHE A 81 -12.96 -5.65 3.12
N GLU A 82 -12.78 -4.43 3.62
CA GLU A 82 -13.60 -3.29 3.25
C GLU A 82 -12.70 -2.18 2.70
N ASP A 83 -13.01 -1.72 1.49
CA ASP A 83 -12.15 -0.82 0.74
C ASP A 83 -12.88 0.49 0.46
N PHE A 84 -12.23 1.60 0.77
CA PHE A 84 -12.80 2.94 0.65
C PHE A 84 -11.82 3.91 0.02
N GLN A 85 -12.35 4.94 -0.62
CA GLN A 85 -11.66 6.24 -0.71
C GLN A 85 -12.34 7.21 0.24
N MET A 86 -11.58 8.17 0.73
CA MET A 86 -12.19 9.33 1.37
C MET A 86 -12.84 10.21 0.31
N SER A 87 -14.04 10.68 0.60
CA SER A 87 -14.76 11.60 -0.28
C SER A 87 -13.93 12.85 -0.53
N GLU A 88 -14.06 13.44 -1.71
CA GLU A 88 -13.35 14.68 -2.05
C GLU A 88 -13.62 15.79 -1.02
N VAL A 89 -14.85 15.82 -0.47
CA VAL A 89 -15.26 16.73 0.60
C VAL A 89 -14.45 16.47 1.87
N CYS A 90 -14.30 15.22 2.30
CA CYS A 90 -13.48 14.87 3.47
C CYS A 90 -12.03 15.35 3.31
N VAL A 91 -11.41 15.03 2.17
CA VAL A 91 -10.03 15.44 1.87
C VAL A 91 -9.90 16.96 1.82
N LYS A 92 -10.90 17.66 1.27
CA LYS A 92 -10.94 19.13 1.24
C LYS A 92 -11.06 19.71 2.66
N LEU A 93 -11.96 19.19 3.49
CA LEU A 93 -12.14 19.63 4.87
C LEU A 93 -10.85 19.43 5.68
N PHE A 94 -10.11 18.35 5.46
CA PHE A 94 -8.80 18.13 6.04
C PHE A 94 -7.78 19.18 5.56
N LYS A 95 -7.63 19.37 4.24
CA LYS A 95 -6.66 20.32 3.66
C LYS A 95 -6.93 21.77 4.07
N ASP A 96 -8.19 22.14 4.22
CA ASP A 96 -8.62 23.47 4.67
C ASP A 96 -8.48 23.67 6.19
N GLY A 97 -8.03 22.65 6.94
CA GLY A 97 -7.94 22.69 8.39
C GLY A 97 -9.30 22.80 9.07
N VAL A 98 -10.37 22.35 8.43
CA VAL A 98 -11.74 22.38 8.96
C VAL A 98 -12.05 21.13 9.76
N LEU A 99 -11.58 19.97 9.29
CA LEU A 99 -11.66 18.72 10.04
C LEU A 99 -10.79 18.81 11.30
N GLU A 100 -11.37 18.52 12.47
CA GLU A 100 -10.61 18.45 13.71
C GLU A 100 -9.73 17.20 13.70
N THR A 101 -8.42 17.39 13.88
CA THR A 101 -7.41 16.33 13.85
C THR A 101 -7.05 15.84 15.26
N GLU A 102 -7.36 16.63 16.29
CA GLU A 102 -7.16 16.23 17.69
C GLU A 102 -8.36 15.43 18.20
N VAL A 103 -8.25 14.11 18.13
CA VAL A 103 -9.26 13.18 18.66
C VAL A 103 -8.98 12.90 20.14
N LYS A 104 -9.99 13.07 20.99
CA LYS A 104 -9.91 12.76 22.43
C LYS A 104 -10.59 11.42 22.73
N ASP A 105 -10.12 10.71 23.75
CA ASP A 105 -10.72 9.43 24.18
C ASP A 105 -12.19 9.55 24.61
N SER A 106 -12.61 10.75 25.04
CA SER A 106 -14.00 11.05 25.41
C SER A 106 -14.94 11.29 24.22
N ASP A 107 -14.39 11.37 23.01
CA ASP A 107 -15.16 11.71 21.82
C ASP A 107 -15.93 10.51 21.30
N ASP A 108 -17.11 10.76 20.72
CA ASP A 108 -17.85 9.71 20.02
C ASP A 108 -17.04 9.29 18.77
N PRO A 109 -16.56 8.04 18.68
CA PRO A 109 -15.71 7.60 17.57
C PRO A 109 -16.43 7.66 16.22
N ARG A 110 -17.77 7.68 16.19
CA ARG A 110 -18.58 7.68 14.97
C ARG A 110 -18.69 9.05 14.31
N LEU A 111 -18.35 10.10 15.07
CA LEU A 111 -18.54 11.47 14.66
C LEU A 111 -17.19 12.18 14.54
N SER A 112 -16.92 12.70 13.35
CA SER A 112 -15.83 13.63 13.13
C SER A 112 -16.27 15.04 13.48
N LYS A 113 -15.44 15.76 14.24
CA LYS A 113 -15.70 17.15 14.62
C LYS A 113 -15.13 18.11 13.58
N MET A 114 -15.80 19.24 13.42
CA MET A 114 -15.35 20.34 12.57
C MET A 114 -14.97 21.54 13.44
N ARG A 115 -14.02 22.34 12.96
CA ARG A 115 -13.60 23.60 13.61
C ARG A 115 -14.53 24.78 13.29
N LYS A 116 -15.40 24.63 12.29
CA LYS A 116 -16.45 25.59 11.90
C LYS A 116 -17.66 24.85 11.36
N GLU A 117 -18.80 25.54 11.29
CA GLU A 117 -20.05 24.95 10.82
C GLU A 117 -19.92 24.47 9.37
N VAL A 118 -20.47 23.29 9.11
CA VAL A 118 -20.56 22.68 7.79
C VAL A 118 -21.97 22.16 7.56
N ILE A 119 -22.38 22.03 6.31
CA ILE A 119 -23.66 21.43 5.95
C ILE A 119 -23.46 19.93 5.74
N ALA A 120 -24.12 19.10 6.54
CA ALA A 120 -24.19 17.65 6.35
C ALA A 120 -25.65 17.19 6.41
N GLY A 121 -26.08 16.38 5.44
CA GLY A 121 -27.48 15.96 5.34
C GLY A 121 -28.49 17.11 5.24
N GLY A 122 -28.07 18.26 4.70
CA GLY A 122 -28.89 19.47 4.57
C GLY A 122 -29.07 20.29 5.86
N LYS A 123 -28.27 20.03 6.91
CA LYS A 123 -28.30 20.78 8.18
C LYS A 123 -26.92 21.31 8.52
N ASP A 124 -26.88 22.50 9.11
CA ASP A 124 -25.65 23.04 9.72
C ASP A 124 -25.29 22.23 10.96
N THR A 125 -24.04 21.78 11.03
CA THR A 125 -23.52 20.98 12.14
C THR A 125 -22.03 21.20 12.32
N MET A 126 -21.56 20.92 13.53
CA MET A 126 -20.14 20.86 13.89
C MET A 126 -19.64 19.41 14.04
N LYS A 127 -20.54 18.43 13.87
CA LYS A 127 -20.26 16.99 13.97
C LYS A 127 -20.89 16.28 12.79
N VAL A 128 -20.07 15.54 12.05
CA VAL A 128 -20.50 14.80 10.86
C VAL A 128 -20.30 13.32 11.13
N ASP A 129 -21.31 12.52 10.78
CA ASP A 129 -21.19 11.06 10.81
C ASP A 129 -20.13 10.60 9.80
N ASN A 130 -19.23 9.73 10.25
CA ASN A 130 -18.07 9.31 9.45
C ASN A 130 -18.47 8.64 8.13
N ASP A 131 -19.65 8.01 8.06
CA ASP A 131 -20.11 7.34 6.85
C ASP A 131 -20.34 8.30 5.67
N PHE A 132 -20.60 9.60 5.94
CA PHE A 132 -20.66 10.63 4.88
C PHE A 132 -19.31 10.84 4.18
N PHE A 133 -18.21 10.40 4.78
CA PHE A 133 -16.89 10.53 4.20
C PHE A 133 -16.45 9.31 3.40
N LEU A 134 -17.14 8.17 3.53
CA LEU A 134 -16.73 6.91 2.92
C LEU A 134 -17.28 6.77 1.50
N ALA A 135 -16.38 6.53 0.55
CA ALA A 135 -16.74 6.13 -0.81
C ALA A 135 -16.27 4.68 -1.05
N PRO A 136 -17.17 3.68 -1.03
CA PRO A 136 -16.80 2.28 -1.22
C PRO A 136 -16.18 2.01 -2.60
N VAL A 137 -15.12 1.19 -2.63
CA VAL A 137 -14.42 0.80 -3.86
C VAL A 137 -14.52 -0.71 -4.06
N LYS A 138 -14.56 -1.14 -5.32
CA LYS A 138 -14.50 -2.56 -5.66
C LYS A 138 -13.04 -2.99 -5.83
N ILE A 139 -12.62 -3.98 -5.05
CA ILE A 139 -11.34 -4.67 -5.29
C ILE A 139 -11.52 -5.87 -6.20
N SER A 140 -10.53 -6.09 -7.04
CA SER A 140 -10.40 -7.29 -7.87
C SER A 140 -9.17 -8.06 -7.44
N LYS A 141 -9.29 -9.38 -7.37
CA LYS A 141 -8.15 -10.24 -7.04
C LYS A 141 -7.17 -10.23 -8.21
N HIS A 142 -5.93 -9.86 -7.93
CA HIS A 142 -4.84 -9.88 -8.89
C HIS A 142 -3.62 -10.57 -8.28
N GLN A 143 -2.86 -11.28 -9.12
CA GLN A 143 -1.57 -11.82 -8.73
C GLN A 143 -0.47 -10.93 -9.28
N GLY A 144 0.34 -10.38 -8.38
CA GLY A 144 1.47 -9.52 -8.72
C GLY A 144 2.65 -10.29 -9.33
N PRO A 145 3.60 -9.58 -9.97
CA PRO A 145 4.76 -10.20 -10.62
C PRO A 145 5.88 -10.60 -9.63
N LEU A 146 5.87 -10.03 -8.42
CA LEU A 146 6.85 -10.28 -7.35
C LEU A 146 6.42 -11.46 -6.48
N SER A 147 7.40 -12.17 -5.91
CA SER A 147 7.15 -13.14 -4.84
C SER A 147 6.95 -12.44 -3.51
N THR A 148 6.32 -13.15 -2.58
CA THR A 148 6.01 -12.71 -1.20
C THR A 148 6.56 -13.71 -0.18
N GLY A 149 7.72 -14.31 -0.47
CA GLY A 149 8.29 -15.43 0.27
C GLY A 149 9.40 -15.05 1.24
N PHE A 150 9.90 -13.82 1.14
CA PHE A 150 10.83 -13.26 2.11
C PHE A 150 10.08 -12.72 3.34
N PRO A 151 10.65 -12.83 4.56
CA PRO A 151 9.97 -12.30 5.74
C PRO A 151 9.88 -10.77 5.71
N VAL A 152 8.74 -10.25 6.18
CA VAL A 152 8.42 -8.82 6.21
C VAL A 152 9.08 -8.14 7.42
N GLU A 153 9.61 -6.94 7.21
CA GLU A 153 10.18 -6.06 8.23
C GLU A 153 9.14 -5.61 9.29
N ASN A 154 9.61 -4.95 10.36
CA ASN A 154 8.78 -4.28 11.36
C ASN A 154 7.75 -5.17 12.09
N ARG A 155 8.02 -6.48 12.20
CA ARG A 155 7.19 -7.44 12.98
C ARG A 155 7.63 -7.63 14.44
N GLY A 156 8.40 -6.70 14.98
CA GLY A 156 8.91 -6.75 16.36
C GLY A 156 10.02 -7.79 16.62
N ILE A 157 10.33 -8.64 15.65
CA ILE A 157 11.45 -9.60 15.70
C ILE A 157 12.45 -9.19 14.60
N PRO A 158 13.70 -8.86 14.95
CA PRO A 158 14.73 -8.58 13.96
C PRO A 158 14.91 -9.75 12.99
N LEU A 159 15.08 -9.44 11.70
CA LEU A 159 15.31 -10.45 10.68
C LEU A 159 16.62 -11.19 10.99
N PRO A 160 16.62 -12.53 11.08
CA PRO A 160 17.84 -13.27 11.34
C PRO A 160 18.76 -13.17 10.12
N ALA A 161 20.08 -13.06 10.33
CA ALA A 161 21.06 -12.99 9.25
C ALA A 161 21.00 -14.20 8.29
N SER A 162 20.48 -15.34 8.75
CA SER A 162 20.26 -16.54 7.95
C SER A 162 19.05 -16.47 6.99
N ALA A 163 18.16 -15.48 7.15
CA ALA A 163 16.95 -15.33 6.33
C ALA A 163 17.27 -15.20 4.83
N LEU A 164 18.27 -14.38 4.49
CA LEU A 164 18.74 -14.19 3.12
C LEU A 164 19.23 -15.50 2.51
N ARG A 165 20.13 -16.21 3.21
CA ARG A 165 20.67 -17.50 2.77
C ARG A 165 19.53 -18.51 2.57
N SER A 166 18.65 -18.62 3.56
CA SER A 166 17.54 -19.57 3.54
C SER A 166 16.58 -19.32 2.37
N HIS A 167 16.30 -18.04 2.06
CA HIS A 167 15.49 -17.67 0.90
C HIS A 167 16.17 -18.05 -0.42
N MET A 168 17.46 -17.70 -0.57
CA MET A 168 18.23 -18.00 -1.77
C MET A 168 18.38 -19.51 -2.01
N ASP A 169 18.55 -20.29 -0.95
CA ASP A 169 18.66 -21.75 -1.01
C ASP A 169 17.34 -22.41 -1.42
N ARG A 170 16.20 -21.96 -0.88
CA ARG A 170 14.87 -22.43 -1.31
C ARG A 170 14.61 -22.15 -2.79
N ALA A 171 15.04 -20.98 -3.25
CA ALA A 171 14.84 -20.54 -4.63
C ALA A 171 15.99 -20.94 -5.58
N LYS A 172 16.95 -21.78 -5.16
CA LYS A 172 18.17 -22.09 -5.94
C LYS A 172 17.91 -22.68 -7.33
N HIS A 173 16.75 -23.30 -7.52
CA HIS A 173 16.30 -23.90 -8.78
C HIS A 173 15.79 -22.85 -9.79
N LEU A 174 15.56 -21.60 -9.36
CA LEU A 174 15.09 -20.52 -10.20
C LEU A 174 16.25 -19.66 -10.74
N PRO A 175 16.09 -19.01 -11.90
CA PRO A 175 17.03 -18.01 -12.39
C PRO A 175 17.23 -16.89 -11.38
N PHE A 176 18.44 -16.32 -11.31
CA PHE A 176 18.81 -15.35 -10.27
C PHE A 176 17.81 -14.20 -10.10
N VAL A 177 17.39 -13.57 -11.21
CA VAL A 177 16.42 -12.47 -11.20
C VAL A 177 15.11 -12.87 -10.51
N LYS A 178 14.61 -14.09 -10.75
CA LYS A 178 13.39 -14.58 -10.09
C LYS A 178 13.59 -14.81 -8.59
N ARG A 179 14.79 -15.20 -8.15
CA ARG A 179 15.11 -15.37 -6.72
C ARG A 179 15.07 -14.07 -5.94
N ILE A 180 15.49 -12.97 -6.59
CA ILE A 180 15.54 -11.63 -6.00
C ILE A 180 14.29 -10.79 -6.26
N SER A 181 13.30 -11.31 -6.99
CA SER A 181 12.05 -10.60 -7.34
C SER A 181 11.05 -10.58 -6.16
N ASP A 182 11.47 -10.12 -4.99
CA ASP A 182 10.66 -10.01 -3.77
C ASP A 182 10.88 -8.63 -3.12
N PHE A 183 9.80 -7.89 -2.84
CA PHE A 183 9.93 -6.49 -2.41
C PHE A 183 10.66 -6.35 -1.06
N HIS A 184 10.35 -7.22 -0.09
CA HIS A 184 10.97 -7.18 1.24
C HIS A 184 12.44 -7.64 1.20
N LEU A 185 12.76 -8.57 0.30
CA LEU A 185 14.15 -8.92 0.05
C LEU A 185 14.93 -7.75 -0.56
N LEU A 186 14.34 -7.03 -1.51
CA LEU A 186 14.97 -5.87 -2.13
C LEU A 186 15.22 -4.77 -1.09
N LEU A 187 14.27 -4.52 -0.19
CA LEU A 187 14.47 -3.60 0.94
C LEU A 187 15.65 -4.02 1.83
N GLN A 188 15.69 -5.30 2.20
CA GLN A 188 16.77 -5.82 3.05
C GLN A 188 18.15 -5.72 2.37
N ILE A 189 18.23 -5.94 1.06
CA ILE A 189 19.48 -5.79 0.31
C ILE A 189 19.86 -4.31 0.18
N ALA A 190 18.88 -3.44 -0.11
CA ALA A 190 19.09 -2.01 -0.27
C ALA A 190 19.66 -1.34 1.00
N ALA A 191 19.38 -1.88 2.18
CA ALA A 191 19.99 -1.43 3.44
C ALA A 191 21.54 -1.52 3.48
N PHE A 192 22.15 -2.30 2.58
CA PHE A 192 23.61 -2.43 2.45
C PHE A 192 24.18 -1.81 1.17
N LEU A 193 23.35 -1.12 0.39
CA LEU A 193 23.69 -0.58 -0.93
C LEU A 193 23.56 0.94 -0.96
N ASP A 194 24.26 1.58 -1.90
CA ASP A 194 24.04 3.00 -2.15
C ASP A 194 22.71 3.19 -2.90
N VAL A 195 21.78 3.91 -2.28
CA VAL A 195 20.43 4.16 -2.82
C VAL A 195 20.46 4.84 -4.19
N LYS A 196 21.48 5.66 -4.48
CA LYS A 196 21.59 6.43 -5.73
C LYS A 196 22.32 5.66 -6.83
N ALA A 197 23.30 4.83 -6.48
CA ALA A 197 24.12 4.12 -7.46
C ALA A 197 23.67 2.67 -7.71
N ASP A 198 23.40 1.92 -6.64
CA ASP A 198 23.26 0.47 -6.70
C ASP A 198 21.80 0.03 -6.84
N VAL A 199 20.89 0.67 -6.09
CA VAL A 199 19.45 0.35 -6.10
C VAL A 199 18.84 0.45 -7.50
N PRO A 200 19.12 1.49 -8.33
CA PRO A 200 18.59 1.58 -9.70
C PRO A 200 19.00 0.39 -10.58
N THR A 201 20.22 -0.12 -10.41
CA THR A 201 20.71 -1.29 -11.16
C THR A 201 20.01 -2.57 -10.70
N LEU A 202 19.83 -2.73 -9.39
CA LEU A 202 19.16 -3.88 -8.79
C LEU A 202 17.70 -3.97 -9.25
N VAL A 203 16.95 -2.87 -9.16
CA VAL A 203 15.53 -2.82 -9.57
C VAL A 203 15.37 -2.90 -11.08
N ALA A 204 16.30 -2.36 -11.89
CA ALA A 204 16.27 -2.55 -13.33
C ALA A 204 16.37 -4.04 -13.71
N CYS A 205 17.19 -4.82 -13.00
CA CYS A 205 17.27 -6.27 -13.22
C CYS A 205 15.94 -6.99 -12.97
N VAL A 206 15.15 -6.53 -11.99
CA VAL A 206 13.86 -7.13 -11.61
C VAL A 206 12.71 -6.60 -12.47
N GLY A 207 12.71 -5.30 -12.74
CA GLY A 207 11.68 -4.56 -13.48
C GLY A 207 11.73 -4.76 -14.99
N HIS A 208 12.88 -5.15 -15.56
CA HIS A 208 13.00 -5.50 -16.97
C HIS A 208 12.42 -6.89 -17.27
N ARG A 209 11.11 -7.02 -17.13
CA ARG A 209 10.33 -8.05 -17.82
C ARG A 209 9.86 -7.46 -19.16
N PRO A 210 10.07 -8.14 -20.30
CA PRO A 210 9.50 -7.68 -21.55
C PRO A 210 7.98 -7.58 -21.40
N ARG A 211 7.42 -6.39 -21.68
CA ARG A 211 5.98 -6.19 -21.85
C ARG A 211 5.49 -7.05 -23.02
N CYS A 212 5.02 -8.26 -22.71
CA CYS A 212 4.31 -9.17 -23.61
C CYS A 212 3.17 -9.76 -22.74
N LEU A 213 1.87 -9.62 -22.97
CA LEU A 213 1.07 -9.13 -24.10
C LEU A 213 -0.04 -8.19 -23.57
N ARG A 214 -0.16 -6.98 -24.12
CA ARG A 214 -1.49 -6.42 -24.38
C ARG A 214 -1.65 -6.42 -25.89
N THR A 215 -2.37 -7.43 -26.39
CA THR A 215 -2.90 -7.42 -27.75
C THR A 215 -3.98 -6.36 -27.83
N THR A 216 -3.60 -5.14 -28.23
CA THR A 216 -4.48 -4.27 -29.00
C THR A 216 -3.64 -3.77 -30.16
N GLY A 217 -4.00 -4.23 -31.36
CA GLY A 217 -3.25 -3.97 -32.57
C GLY A 217 -3.04 -2.48 -32.81
N SER A 218 -1.79 -2.13 -33.09
CA SER A 218 -1.43 -1.12 -34.08
C SER A 218 0.07 -1.22 -34.27
N SER A 219 0.45 -1.45 -35.52
CA SER A 219 1.81 -1.58 -36.00
C SER A 219 2.69 -0.39 -35.59
N SER A 220 3.77 -0.65 -34.85
CA SER A 220 5.04 0.06 -35.01
C SER A 220 6.17 -0.70 -34.29
N THR A 221 7.07 -1.28 -35.08
CA THR A 221 8.44 -1.62 -34.67
C THR A 221 9.26 -0.33 -34.57
N PRO A 222 10.19 -0.19 -33.60
CA PRO A 222 11.53 -0.79 -33.68
C PRO A 222 11.94 -1.41 -32.33
N TRP A 223 12.72 -2.49 -32.25
CA TRP A 223 14.18 -2.51 -32.33
C TRP A 223 14.63 -3.94 -32.63
N GLN A 224 15.19 -4.16 -33.82
CA GLN A 224 15.92 -5.38 -34.16
C GLN A 224 17.40 -5.12 -33.88
N VAL A 225 17.95 -5.75 -32.83
CA VAL A 225 19.40 -5.81 -32.62
C VAL A 225 19.95 -6.86 -33.57
N LYS A 226 20.58 -6.41 -34.67
CA LYS A 226 21.35 -7.27 -35.57
C LYS A 226 22.59 -7.78 -34.84
N HIS A 227 22.63 -9.08 -34.56
CA HIS A 227 23.88 -9.79 -34.30
C HIS A 227 24.74 -9.76 -35.57
N LYS A 228 25.97 -9.22 -35.49
CA LYS A 228 27.04 -9.49 -36.47
C LYS A 228 27.78 -10.75 -36.02
N PRO A 229 27.87 -11.82 -36.83
CA PRO A 229 28.79 -12.91 -36.57
C PRO A 229 30.21 -12.50 -36.95
N MET A 230 31.15 -12.95 -36.13
CA MET A 230 32.60 -12.80 -36.29
C MET A 230 33.06 -13.73 -37.43
N GLU A 231 33.48 -13.17 -38.56
CA GLU A 231 34.14 -13.93 -39.62
C GLU A 231 35.60 -14.19 -39.25
N ARG A 232 36.03 -15.45 -39.41
CA ARG A 232 37.43 -15.87 -39.36
C ARG A 232 38.19 -15.21 -40.49
N VAL A 233 39.34 -14.63 -40.16
CA VAL A 233 40.38 -14.35 -41.14
C VAL A 233 41.37 -15.51 -41.09
N TYR A 234 41.71 -16.00 -42.28
CA TYR A 234 42.49 -17.18 -42.67
C TYR A 234 43.62 -17.62 -41.74
#